data_AF-N9PKA6-F1
#
_entry.id   AF-N9PKA6-F1
#
_cell.length_a   1.000
_cell.length_b   1.000
_cell.length_c   1.000
_cell.angle_alpha   90.00
_cell.angle_beta   90.00
_cell.angle_gamma   90.00
#
_symmetry.space_group_name_H-M   'P 1'
#
loop_
_entity.id
_entity.type
_entity.pdbx_description
1 polymer ?
#
loop_
_entity_poly.entity_id
_entity_poly.type
_entity_poly.pdbx_seq_one_letter_code
_entity_poly.pdbx_strand_id
1 'polypeptide(L)'
;MTDFILEPTYEIIPVQLEYGAEEFFWETPFETLAEIITWWENQEDIDIYTKNVIDILSGGVIHRIKTDLEHTLFYKLCDYSIKLMIDDNYSSYLFYQGKKYLHKGIKYYP
;
A
#
# COMPACT_ATOMS: atom_id res chain seq x y z
N MET A 1 -4.70 -21.99 -21.51
CA MET A 1 -4.17 -20.97 -20.59
C MET A 1 -4.46 -21.47 -19.20
N THR A 2 -3.43 -21.83 -18.46
CA THR A 2 -3.60 -22.21 -17.05
C THR A 2 -3.76 -20.91 -16.30
N ASP A 3 -4.95 -20.66 -15.77
CA ASP A 3 -5.16 -19.56 -14.82
C ASP A 3 -4.26 -19.87 -13.63
N PHE A 4 -3.13 -19.16 -13.55
CA PHE A 4 -2.33 -19.13 -12.34
C PHE A 4 -3.20 -18.44 -11.28
N ILE A 5 -3.86 -19.27 -10.46
CA ILE A 5 -4.45 -18.85 -9.20
C ILE A 5 -3.27 -18.41 -8.35
N LEU A 6 -3.00 -17.10 -8.34
CA LEU A 6 -2.15 -16.51 -7.32
C LEU A 6 -2.94 -16.64 -6.03
N GLU A 7 -2.45 -17.45 -5.10
CA GLU A 7 -2.93 -17.34 -3.73
C GLU A 7 -2.71 -15.90 -3.26
N PRO A 8 -3.64 -15.30 -2.50
CA PRO A 8 -3.44 -13.96 -1.95
C PRO A 8 -2.13 -13.89 -1.17
N THR A 9 -1.12 -13.22 -1.72
CA THR A 9 0.14 -12.97 -1.02
C THR A 9 0.10 -11.57 -0.43
N TYR A 10 0.70 -11.37 0.74
CA TYR A 10 0.84 -10.05 1.37
C TYR A 10 2.31 -9.64 1.52
N GLU A 11 3.23 -10.46 0.99
CA GLU A 11 4.68 -10.25 1.00
C GLU A 11 5.10 -9.07 0.11
N ILE A 12 4.38 -8.87 -1.00
CA ILE A 12 4.60 -7.77 -1.95
C ILE A 12 3.30 -6.97 -2.04
N ILE A 13 3.33 -5.75 -1.51
CA ILE A 13 2.17 -4.87 -1.47
C ILE A 13 2.29 -3.84 -2.59
N PRO A 14 1.33 -3.76 -3.53
CA PRO A 14 1.22 -2.63 -4.44
C PRO A 14 0.88 -1.35 -3.66
N VAL A 15 1.72 -0.32 -3.84
CA VAL A 15 1.55 1.01 -3.26
C VAL A 15 1.37 2.03 -4.37
N GLN A 16 0.28 2.80 -4.32
CA GLN A 16 0.05 3.98 -5.16
C GLN A 16 0.28 5.23 -4.34
N LEU A 17 1.02 6.20 -4.89
CA LEU A 17 1.08 7.57 -4.37
C LEU A 17 0.22 8.50 -5.21
N GLU A 18 -0.42 9.47 -4.57
CA GLU A 18 -1.18 10.55 -5.24
C GLU A 18 -2.11 9.99 -6.34
N TYR A 19 -2.94 9.01 -5.99
CA TYR A 19 -3.87 8.34 -6.91
C TYR A 19 -3.22 7.74 -8.18
N GLY A 20 -1.98 7.26 -8.07
CA GLY A 20 -1.26 6.57 -9.14
C GLY A 20 -0.30 7.45 -9.92
N ALA A 21 0.04 8.65 -9.44
CA ALA A 21 1.14 9.44 -9.99
C ALA A 21 2.47 8.70 -9.88
N GLU A 22 2.67 7.96 -8.78
CA GLU A 22 3.78 7.02 -8.62
C GLU A 22 3.27 5.68 -8.11
N GLU A 23 3.89 4.60 -8.58
CA GLU A 23 3.52 3.23 -8.23
C GLU A 23 4.77 2.44 -7.83
N PHE A 24 4.65 1.66 -6.76
CA PHE A 24 5.74 0.89 -6.16
C PHE A 24 5.28 -0.51 -5.78
N PHE A 25 6.22 -1.45 -5.83
CA PHE A 25 6.14 -2.66 -5.02
C PHE A 25 6.83 -2.41 -3.69
N TRP A 26 6.14 -2.74 -2.62
CA TRP A 26 6.70 -2.76 -1.29
C TRP A 26 6.82 -4.20 -0.79
N GLU A 27 8.05 -4.69 -0.74
CA GLU A 27 8.39 -5.94 -0.06
C GLU A 27 8.40 -5.66 1.44
N THR A 28 7.27 -5.98 2.08
CA THR A 28 7.04 -5.61 3.47
C THR A 28 7.90 -6.46 4.42
N PRO A 29 8.41 -5.88 5.53
CA PRO A 29 9.11 -6.65 6.55
C PRO A 29 8.16 -7.43 7.47
N PHE A 30 6.84 -7.25 7.34
CA PHE A 30 5.83 -7.91 8.17
C PHE A 30 5.56 -9.35 7.71
N GLU A 31 5.43 -10.27 8.65
CA GLU A 31 5.24 -11.71 8.39
C GLU A 31 3.76 -12.08 8.29
N THR A 32 2.85 -11.20 8.73
CA THR A 32 1.41 -11.49 8.70
C THR A 32 0.56 -10.29 8.26
N LEU A 33 -0.61 -10.58 7.69
CA LEU A 33 -1.64 -9.58 7.41
C LEU A 33 -2.04 -8.77 8.66
N ALA A 34 -2.12 -9.43 9.82
CA ALA A 34 -2.52 -8.77 11.06
C ALA A 34 -1.50 -7.71 11.49
N GLU A 35 -0.21 -7.98 11.30
CA GLU A 35 0.85 -7.00 11.53
C GLU A 35 0.76 -5.82 10.58
N ILE A 36 0.50 -6.06 9.29
CA ILE A 36 0.32 -4.98 8.29
C ILE A 36 -0.87 -4.10 8.66
N ILE A 37 -2.01 -4.69 9.02
CA ILE A 37 -3.20 -3.92 9.43
C ILE A 37 -2.90 -3.14 10.72
N THR A 38 -2.28 -3.78 11.70
CA THR A 38 -1.92 -3.13 12.98
C THR A 38 -0.93 -1.99 12.76
N TRP A 39 0.06 -2.18 11.89
CA TRP A 39 1.00 -1.15 11.47
C TRP A 39 0.26 0.02 10.83
N TRP A 40 -0.61 -0.26 9.85
CA TRP A 40 -1.41 0.74 9.15
C TRP A 40 -2.26 1.56 10.12
N GLU A 41 -2.97 0.87 11.03
CA GLU A 41 -3.79 1.53 12.03
C GLU A 41 -2.93 2.38 12.95
N ASN A 42 -1.71 1.98 13.31
CA ASN A 42 -0.87 2.76 14.24
C ASN A 42 -0.05 3.88 13.59
N GLN A 43 -0.10 4.05 12.27
CA GLN A 43 0.49 5.22 11.63
C GLN A 43 -0.15 6.52 12.16
N GLU A 44 0.70 7.44 12.62
CA GLU A 44 0.23 8.75 13.10
C GLU A 44 0.14 9.77 11.97
N ASP A 45 1.06 9.69 11.01
CA ASP A 45 1.18 10.67 9.95
C ASP A 45 1.87 10.09 8.71
N ILE A 46 1.19 10.14 7.57
CA ILE A 46 1.58 9.53 6.29
C ILE A 46 1.56 10.52 5.11
N ASP A 47 1.62 11.82 5.41
CA ASP A 47 1.55 12.88 4.41
C ASP A 47 2.79 12.92 3.50
N ILE A 48 2.63 12.53 2.22
CA ILE A 48 3.71 12.46 1.23
C ILE A 48 4.26 13.84 0.84
N TYR A 49 3.51 14.92 1.10
CA TYR A 49 3.97 16.29 0.85
C TYR A 49 4.96 16.76 1.93
N THR A 50 5.05 16.02 3.04
CA THR A 50 5.94 16.34 4.16
C THR A 50 6.94 15.23 4.49
N LYS A 51 6.69 13.99 4.05
CA LYS A 51 7.52 12.82 4.33
C LYS A 51 7.92 12.06 3.07
N ASN A 52 9.06 11.38 3.14
CA ASN A 52 9.47 10.43 2.12
C ASN A 52 8.64 9.14 2.25
N VAL A 53 8.26 8.53 1.13
CA VAL A 53 7.60 7.21 1.09
C VAL A 53 8.39 6.13 1.84
N ILE A 54 9.73 6.19 1.83
CA ILE A 54 10.60 5.27 2.58
C ILE A 54 10.42 5.43 4.10
N ASP A 55 10.15 6.65 4.58
CA ASP A 55 9.92 6.89 6.01
C ASP A 55 8.50 6.48 6.42
N ILE A 56 7.53 6.65 5.51
CA ILE A 56 6.13 6.25 5.71
C ILE A 56 6.02 4.72 5.77
N LEU A 57 6.57 4.03 4.78
CA LEU A 57 6.60 2.57 4.70
C LEU A 57 7.69 2.07 5.65
N SER A 58 7.32 1.53 6.82
CA SER A 58 8.24 1.23 7.94
C SER A 58 9.29 0.16 7.66
N GLY A 59 10.26 0.47 6.80
CA GLY A 59 11.28 -0.45 6.30
C GLY A 59 10.79 -1.32 5.15
N GLY A 60 11.49 -2.43 4.93
CA GLY A 60 11.29 -3.28 3.74
C GLY A 60 12.03 -2.77 2.51
N VAL A 61 11.80 -3.42 1.37
CA VAL A 61 12.42 -3.02 0.09
C VAL A 61 11.36 -2.38 -0.80
N ILE A 62 11.66 -1.17 -1.27
CA ILE A 62 10.75 -0.40 -2.13
C ILE A 62 11.30 -0.39 -3.56
N HIS A 63 10.50 -0.91 -4.48
CA HIS A 63 10.83 -0.98 -5.89
C HIS A 63 9.85 -0.10 -6.68
N ARG A 64 10.35 1.01 -7.23
CA ARG A 64 9.57 1.84 -8.14
C ARG A 64 9.32 1.09 -9.44
N ILE A 65 8.07 1.10 -9.91
CA ILE A 65 7.66 0.49 -11.17
C ILE A 65 8.20 1.31 -12.35
N LYS A 66 8.76 0.63 -13.35
CA LYS A 66 9.43 1.27 -14.50
C LYS A 66 9.05 0.66 -15.84
N THR A 67 8.41 -0.51 -15.86
CA THR A 67 8.11 -1.27 -17.08
C THR A 67 6.64 -1.65 -17.17
N ASP A 68 6.15 -1.84 -18.40
CA ASP A 68 4.76 -2.26 -18.65
C ASP A 68 4.45 -3.64 -18.03
N LEU A 69 5.44 -4.53 -17.98
CA LEU A 69 5.29 -5.84 -17.35
C LEU A 69 5.08 -5.71 -15.83
N GLU A 70 5.83 -4.82 -15.18
CA GLU A 70 5.66 -4.52 -13.76
C GLU A 70 4.31 -3.84 -13.50
N HIS A 71 3.87 -2.90 -14.35
CA HIS A 71 2.52 -2.32 -14.23
C HIS A 71 1.42 -3.40 -14.36
N THR A 72 1.57 -4.33 -15.30
CA THR A 72 0.63 -5.44 -15.45
C THR A 72 0.56 -6.30 -14.19
N LEU A 73 1.72 -6.61 -13.59
CA LEU A 73 1.79 -7.34 -12.32
C LEU A 73 1.17 -6.52 -11.17
N PHE A 74 1.42 -5.21 -11.13
CA PHE A 74 0.90 -4.31 -10.12
C PHE A 74 -0.62 -4.30 -10.07
N TYR A 75 -1.27 -4.09 -11.20
CA TYR A 75 -2.74 -4.09 -11.26
C TYR A 75 -3.33 -5.46 -10.97
N LYS A 76 -2.63 -6.54 -11.35
CA LYS A 76 -3.01 -7.89 -10.93
C LYS A 76 -2.97 -8.01 -9.40
N LEU A 77 -1.89 -7.60 -8.75
CA LEU A 77 -1.78 -7.65 -7.28
C LEU A 77 -2.82 -6.77 -6.58
N CYS A 78 -3.19 -5.63 -7.16
CA CYS A 78 -4.24 -4.75 -6.61
C CYS A 78 -5.62 -5.41 -6.48
N ASP A 79 -5.87 -6.49 -7.22
CA ASP A 79 -7.12 -7.25 -7.20
C ASP A 79 -7.06 -8.48 -6.28
N TYR A 80 -5.87 -9.03 -6.05
CA TYR A 80 -5.67 -10.29 -5.32
C TYR A 80 -5.01 -10.13 -3.95
N SER A 81 -4.46 -8.96 -3.62
CA SER A 81 -3.69 -8.69 -2.41
C SER A 81 -4.24 -7.50 -1.62
N ILE A 82 -3.59 -7.19 -0.50
CA ILE A 82 -3.62 -5.85 0.10
C ILE A 82 -3.09 -4.86 -0.94
N LYS A 83 -3.65 -3.65 -0.96
CA LYS A 83 -3.01 -2.51 -1.61
C LYS A 83 -3.04 -1.29 -0.72
N LEU A 84 -2.06 -0.42 -0.91
CA LEU A 84 -1.97 0.87 -0.22
C LEU A 84 -2.14 2.00 -1.23
N MET A 85 -2.96 2.97 -0.87
CA MET A 85 -2.99 4.28 -1.51
C MET A 85 -2.54 5.30 -0.45
N ILE A 86 -1.43 5.98 -0.72
CA ILE A 86 -0.83 6.95 0.18
C ILE A 86 -0.82 8.31 -0.52
N ASP A 87 -1.36 9.32 0.12
CA ASP A 87 -1.45 10.69 -0.37
C ASP A 87 -1.28 11.60 0.84
N ASP A 88 -2.36 11.89 1.57
CA ASP A 88 -2.28 12.63 2.82
C ASP A 88 -2.96 11.88 3.97
N ASN A 89 -2.98 12.50 5.15
CA ASN A 89 -3.60 11.90 6.33
C ASN A 89 -5.11 11.65 6.20
N TYR A 90 -5.79 12.26 5.22
CA TYR A 90 -7.24 12.23 5.03
C TYR A 90 -7.69 11.30 3.90
N SER A 91 -6.92 11.24 2.82
CA SER A 91 -7.30 10.53 1.60
C SER A 91 -6.74 9.12 1.54
N SER A 92 -5.63 8.86 2.24
CA SER A 92 -4.92 7.59 2.21
C SER A 92 -5.71 6.42 2.80
N TYR A 93 -5.47 5.21 2.27
CA TYR A 93 -6.15 4.00 2.70
C TYR A 93 -5.38 2.72 2.42
N LEU A 94 -5.62 1.72 3.26
CA LEU A 94 -5.36 0.31 2.97
C LEU A 94 -6.64 -0.34 2.42
N PHE A 95 -6.53 -1.12 1.35
CA PHE A 95 -7.64 -1.89 0.81
C PHE A 95 -7.32 -3.38 0.80
N TYR A 96 -8.24 -4.19 1.32
CA TYR A 96 -8.08 -5.63 1.39
C TYR A 96 -9.45 -6.32 1.35
N GLN A 97 -9.59 -7.33 0.48
CA GLN A 97 -10.82 -8.14 0.32
C GLN A 97 -12.11 -7.33 0.23
N GLY A 98 -12.13 -6.28 -0.60
CA GLY A 98 -13.32 -5.44 -0.79
C GLY A 98 -13.55 -4.39 0.32
N LYS A 99 -12.72 -4.38 1.37
CA LYS A 99 -12.84 -3.44 2.49
C LYS A 99 -11.75 -2.37 2.43
N LYS A 100 -12.17 -1.11 2.62
CA LYS A 100 -11.30 0.07 2.72
C LYS A 100 -11.09 0.44 4.19
N TYR A 101 -9.83 0.57 4.60
CA TYR A 101 -9.38 1.02 5.91
C TYR A 101 -8.75 2.40 5.74
N LEU A 102 -9.52 3.45 6.03
CA LEU A 102 -9.04 4.84 5.92
C LEU A 102 -7.96 5.11 6.97
N HIS A 103 -6.98 5.95 6.62
CA HIS A 103 -6.06 6.48 7.60
C HIS A 103 -6.81 7.37 8.60
N LYS A 104 -6.30 7.45 9.83
CA LYS A 104 -7.00 8.02 10.98
C LYS A 104 -7.45 9.48 10.79
N GLY A 105 -6.84 10.22 9.85
CA GLY A 105 -7.00 11.66 9.73
C GLY A 105 -6.44 12.35 10.96
N ILE A 106 -5.75 13.48 10.80
CA ILE A 106 -5.70 14.40 11.93
C ILE A 106 -7.15 14.86 12.12
N LYS A 107 -7.81 14.35 13.17
CA LYS A 107 -9.07 14.92 13.63
C LYS A 107 -8.76 16.34 14.10
N TYR A 108 -8.83 17.31 13.20
CA TYR A 108 -9.07 18.69 13.62
C TYR A 108 -10.47 18.69 14.23
N TYR A 109 -10.55 18.50 15.55
CA TYR A 109 -11.69 18.94 16.33
C TYR A 109 -11.63 20.46 16.45
N PRO A 110 -12.66 21.19 16.01
CA PRO A 110 -13.32 22.17 16.82
C PRO A 110 -14.44 21.52 17.64
#